data_AF-A0A3B6VUJ9-F1
#
_entry.id   AF-A0A3B6VUJ9-F1
#
_cell.length_a   1.000
_cell.length_b   1.000
_cell.length_c   1.000
_cell.angle_alpha   90.00
_cell.angle_beta   90.00
_cell.angle_gamma   90.00
#
_symmetry.space_group_name_H-M   'P 1'
#
loop_
_entity.id
_entity.type
_entity.pdbx_description
1 polymer ?
#
loop_
_entity_poly.entity_id
_entity_poly.type
_entity_poly.pdbx_seq_one_letter_code
_entity_poly.pdbx_strand_id
1 'polypeptide(L)'
;MKILALFAGYDKDNIIDDYVVFYIEKLKKVADIIYVSDCNMNDNELNKISDYCIHIINGRHEEYDFGSYKRGYIYAKQNNLLQNYDYLILCNDSVYGPLFNLNKIVNNIETAQSDIWGIFKYLEDENYKEHLQSYFISIKKEVFIQNYFKEFIYSIKKENDKRLIINKYEIGFGILLKEHNLIIKYFLDSSIKANTNDDNNVVVDNPLLAISNGFPFLKIAFFKEIPLKRIYLKDLINLVSFIKDKYNVKMIINHLNRTMSDNKSLTLRRFKVFNCSIIHKKLFNVSSMYSLYQKYQLILIFFNKIKITINVPEFISFTSYKNFNFLLKYIEK
;
A
#
# COMPACT_ATOMS: atom_id res chain seq x y z
N MET A 1 11.85 23.39 9.01
CA MET A 1 10.48 22.96 8.66
C MET A 1 9.89 22.17 9.82
N LYS A 2 8.62 22.39 10.17
CA LYS A 2 7.89 21.61 11.19
C LYS A 2 6.72 20.86 10.56
N ILE A 3 6.62 19.56 10.80
CA ILE A 3 5.57 18.68 10.25
C ILE A 3 4.68 18.14 11.36
N LEU A 4 3.37 18.20 11.16
CA LEU A 4 2.39 17.46 11.94
C LEU A 4 1.86 16.29 11.11
N ALA A 5 1.98 15.07 11.62
CA ALA A 5 1.40 13.89 11.02
C ALA A 5 0.11 13.48 11.74
N LEU A 6 -0.98 13.34 10.97
CA LEU A 6 -2.20 12.69 11.40
C LEU A 6 -2.11 11.23 10.95
N PHE A 7 -1.85 10.35 11.90
CA PHE A 7 -1.65 8.92 11.64
C PHE A 7 -2.94 8.16 11.92
N ALA A 8 -3.55 7.59 10.89
CA ALA A 8 -4.72 6.72 11.03
C ALA A 8 -4.28 5.27 11.29
N GLY A 9 -4.84 4.67 12.35
CA GLY A 9 -4.60 3.28 12.71
C GLY A 9 -5.86 2.44 12.73
N TYR A 10 -5.78 1.19 12.31
CA TYR A 10 -6.88 0.23 12.42
C TYR A 10 -6.35 -1.19 12.57
N ASP A 11 -6.84 -1.89 13.60
CA ASP A 11 -6.70 -3.33 13.68
C ASP A 11 -8.00 -3.99 14.13
N LYS A 12 -8.33 -5.12 13.48
CA LYS A 12 -9.56 -5.86 13.78
C LYS A 12 -9.55 -6.52 15.17
N ASP A 13 -8.36 -6.78 15.71
CA ASP A 13 -8.16 -7.42 17.00
C ASP A 13 -7.79 -6.39 18.09
N ASN A 14 -7.87 -5.08 17.76
CA ASN A 14 -7.52 -3.94 18.61
C ASN A 14 -6.06 -3.92 19.09
N ILE A 15 -5.13 -4.35 18.22
CA ILE A 15 -3.69 -4.43 18.51
C ILE A 15 -2.90 -3.42 17.66
N ILE A 16 -1.84 -2.84 18.21
CA ILE A 16 -0.79 -2.15 17.46
C ILE A 16 0.33 -3.16 17.18
N ASP A 17 0.45 -3.62 15.93
CA ASP A 17 1.53 -4.52 15.52
C ASP A 17 2.89 -3.82 15.51
N ASP A 18 3.95 -4.61 15.65
CA ASP A 18 5.35 -4.15 15.63
C ASP A 18 5.69 -3.30 14.39
N TYR A 19 5.07 -3.58 13.24
CA TYR A 19 5.32 -2.80 12.02
C TYR A 19 4.78 -1.37 12.13
N VAL A 20 3.68 -1.17 12.86
CA VAL A 20 3.07 0.14 13.13
C VAL A 20 3.92 0.90 14.14
N VAL A 21 4.36 0.24 15.21
CA VAL A 21 5.32 0.81 16.18
C VAL A 21 6.58 1.27 15.46
N PHE A 22 7.15 0.43 14.59
CA PHE A 22 8.31 0.77 13.79
C PHE A 22 8.06 2.00 12.90
N TYR A 23 6.91 2.06 12.22
CA TYR A 23 6.58 3.20 11.37
C TYR A 23 6.51 4.49 12.20
N ILE A 24 5.77 4.48 13.31
CA ILE A 24 5.63 5.63 14.20
C ILE A 24 6.99 6.07 14.77
N GLU A 25 7.84 5.13 15.21
CA GLU A 25 9.20 5.41 15.69
C GLU A 25 10.06 6.09 14.63
N LYS A 26 9.97 5.68 13.35
CA LYS A 26 10.69 6.36 12.26
C LYS A 26 10.07 7.70 11.89
N LEU A 27 8.74 7.81 11.91
CA LEU A 27 8.03 9.04 11.58
C LEU A 27 8.29 10.14 12.62
N LYS A 28 8.43 9.78 13.90
CA LYS A 28 8.71 10.75 14.98
C LYS A 28 10.04 11.48 14.79
N LYS A 29 10.98 10.92 14.02
CA LYS A 29 12.26 11.55 13.70
C LYS A 29 12.12 12.75 12.77
N VAL A 30 10.97 12.89 12.10
CA VAL A 30 10.71 13.94 11.11
C VAL A 30 9.41 14.71 11.32
N ALA A 31 8.51 14.24 12.17
CA ALA A 31 7.21 14.86 12.43
C ALA A 31 6.77 14.71 13.89
N ASP A 32 5.97 15.65 14.38
CA ASP A 32 5.12 15.41 15.56
C ASP A 32 3.88 14.63 15.14
N ILE A 33 3.39 13.71 15.98
CA ILE A 33 2.39 12.73 15.58
C ILE A 33 1.15 12.84 16.46
N ILE A 34 -0.01 13.00 15.82
CA ILE A 34 -1.31 12.70 16.42
C ILE A 34 -1.75 11.35 15.86
N TYR A 35 -1.78 10.34 16.70
CA TYR A 35 -2.28 9.01 16.33
C TYR A 35 -3.79 8.94 16.60
N VAL A 36 -4.54 8.41 15.65
CA VAL A 36 -5.99 8.26 15.76
C VAL A 36 -6.39 6.86 15.30
N SER A 37 -6.94 6.05 16.19
CA SER A 37 -7.38 4.69 15.87
C SER A 37 -8.88 4.63 15.56
N ASP A 38 -9.25 3.88 14.52
CA ASP A 38 -10.62 3.44 14.26
C ASP A 38 -10.89 2.06 14.88
N CYS A 39 -10.50 1.87 16.14
CA CYS A 39 -10.74 0.65 16.92
C CYS A 39 -10.60 0.97 18.42
N ASN A 40 -10.83 0.00 19.30
CA ASN A 40 -10.84 0.19 20.75
C ASN A 40 -9.62 -0.49 21.38
N MET A 41 -8.45 0.12 21.25
CA MET A 41 -7.20 -0.40 21.80
C MET A 41 -7.17 -0.23 23.33
N ASN A 42 -6.53 -1.15 24.05
CA ASN A 42 -6.30 -0.99 25.49
C ASN A 42 -5.02 -0.19 25.78
N ASP A 43 -4.81 0.20 27.03
CA ASP A 43 -3.67 1.02 27.42
C ASP A 43 -2.32 0.35 27.14
N ASN A 44 -2.21 -0.98 27.27
CA ASN A 44 -0.96 -1.69 26.95
C ASN A 44 -0.58 -1.55 25.47
N GLU A 45 -1.58 -1.56 24.58
CA GLU A 45 -1.37 -1.34 23.15
C GLU A 45 -0.97 0.11 22.89
N LEU A 46 -1.69 1.09 23.45
CA LEU A 46 -1.39 2.52 23.29
C LEU A 46 -0.01 2.90 23.84
N ASN A 47 0.41 2.29 24.95
CA ASN A 47 1.73 2.49 25.57
C ASN A 47 2.89 2.05 24.66
N LYS A 48 2.65 1.23 23.62
CA LYS A 48 3.71 0.89 22.64
C LYS A 48 4.16 2.11 21.84
N ILE A 49 3.31 3.15 21.73
CA ILE A 49 3.54 4.31 20.87
C ILE A 49 3.43 5.66 21.59
N SER A 50 3.05 5.67 22.88
CA SER A 50 2.80 6.89 23.66
C SER A 50 3.97 7.86 23.62
N ASP A 51 5.21 7.37 23.72
CA ASP A 51 6.42 8.18 23.75
C ASP A 51 6.74 8.84 22.40
N TYR A 52 6.12 8.38 21.32
CA TYR A 52 6.32 8.90 19.97
C TYR A 52 5.20 9.85 19.53
N CYS A 53 4.08 9.91 20.26
CA CYS A 53 2.90 10.68 19.87
C CYS A 53 2.70 11.86 20.82
N ILE A 54 2.46 13.05 20.25
CA ILE A 54 2.07 14.22 21.05
C ILE A 54 0.62 14.13 21.55
N HIS A 55 -0.19 13.32 20.86
CA HIS A 55 -1.55 13.01 21.28
C HIS A 55 -2.03 11.69 20.66
N ILE A 56 -2.90 10.98 21.37
CA ILE A 56 -3.53 9.74 20.93
C ILE A 56 -5.04 9.90 21.10
N ILE A 57 -5.79 9.67 20.03
CA ILE A 57 -7.25 9.59 20.03
C ILE A 57 -7.62 8.14 19.77
N ASN A 58 -8.13 7.45 20.79
CA ASN A 58 -8.54 6.05 20.68
C ASN A 58 -10.06 5.94 20.72
N GLY A 59 -10.64 5.15 19.81
CA GLY A 59 -12.06 4.85 19.81
C GLY A 59 -12.64 4.61 18.42
N ARG A 60 -13.46 3.57 18.31
CA ARG A 60 -14.14 3.20 17.06
C ARG A 60 -15.05 4.33 16.57
N HIS A 61 -14.83 4.78 15.33
CA HIS A 61 -15.62 5.83 14.69
C HIS A 61 -16.23 5.42 13.34
N GLU A 62 -15.76 4.34 12.71
CA GLU A 62 -16.31 3.74 11.49
C GLU A 62 -16.32 4.66 10.25
N GLU A 63 -15.47 5.67 10.28
CA GLU A 63 -15.30 6.65 9.19
C GLU A 63 -14.03 6.35 8.37
N TYR A 64 -13.39 5.19 8.61
CA TYR A 64 -12.13 4.77 7.99
C TYR A 64 -11.01 5.81 8.21
N ASP A 65 -9.89 5.65 7.51
CA ASP A 65 -8.70 6.51 7.65
C ASP A 65 -9.03 8.01 7.57
N PHE A 66 -9.97 8.40 6.70
CA PHE A 66 -10.42 9.79 6.58
C PHE A 66 -11.09 10.33 7.85
N GLY A 67 -11.85 9.50 8.56
CA GLY A 67 -12.40 9.85 9.86
C GLY A 67 -11.34 10.10 10.92
N SER A 68 -10.26 9.33 10.87
CA SER A 68 -9.10 9.49 11.74
C SER A 68 -8.38 10.80 11.45
N TYR A 69 -8.17 11.12 10.17
CA TYR A 69 -7.62 12.42 9.73
C TYR A 69 -8.51 13.59 10.19
N LYS A 70 -9.84 13.47 10.05
CA LYS A 70 -10.79 14.48 10.54
C LYS A 70 -10.63 14.75 12.03
N ARG A 71 -10.59 13.70 12.86
CA ARG A 71 -10.43 13.82 14.32
C ARG A 71 -9.10 14.44 14.70
N GLY A 72 -8.02 13.99 14.09
CA GLY A 72 -6.68 14.56 14.30
C GLY A 72 -6.64 16.05 13.94
N TYR A 73 -7.24 16.43 12.80
CA TYR A 73 -7.33 17.83 12.38
C TYR A 73 -8.18 18.68 13.34
N ILE A 74 -9.35 18.19 13.77
CA ILE A 74 -10.22 18.88 14.73
C ILE A 74 -9.48 19.12 16.05
N TYR A 75 -8.83 18.09 16.59
CA TYR A 75 -8.02 18.21 17.80
C TYR A 75 -6.91 19.24 17.64
N ALA A 76 -6.14 19.15 16.54
CA ALA A 76 -5.05 20.08 16.27
C ALA A 76 -5.55 21.53 16.14
N LYS A 77 -6.72 21.73 15.55
CA LYS A 77 -7.36 23.05 15.43
C LYS A 77 -7.81 23.59 16.78
N GLN A 78 -8.51 22.78 17.58
CA GLN A 78 -9.03 23.16 18.90
C GLN A 78 -7.91 23.51 19.90
N ASN A 79 -6.75 22.88 19.74
CA ASN A 79 -5.57 23.13 20.58
C ASN A 79 -4.58 24.14 19.95
N ASN A 80 -5.01 24.90 18.92
CA ASN A 80 -4.19 25.92 18.25
C ASN A 80 -2.84 25.40 17.71
N LEU A 81 -2.75 24.11 17.38
CA LEU A 81 -1.52 23.48 16.90
C LEU A 81 -1.24 23.80 15.44
N LEU A 82 -2.28 23.86 14.59
CA LEU A 82 -2.14 23.97 13.13
C LEU A 82 -1.25 25.13 12.68
N GLN A 83 -1.28 26.26 13.39
CA GLN A 83 -0.48 27.44 13.02
C GLN A 83 1.03 27.26 13.22
N ASN A 84 1.44 26.25 14.00
CA ASN A 84 2.84 26.01 14.34
C ASN A 84 3.56 25.09 13.35
N TYR A 85 2.87 24.57 12.34
CA TYR A 85 3.40 23.60 11.38
C TYR A 85 3.38 24.15 9.96
N ASP A 86 4.40 23.80 9.20
CA ASP A 86 4.54 24.15 7.78
C ASP A 86 3.82 23.14 6.88
N TYR A 87 3.77 21.87 7.33
CA TYR A 87 3.14 20.77 6.61
C TYR A 87 2.27 19.92 7.53
N LEU A 88 1.16 19.46 6.96
CA LEU A 88 0.29 18.43 7.53
C LEU A 88 0.42 17.16 6.68
N ILE A 89 0.85 16.06 7.30
CA ILE A 89 0.90 14.75 6.65
C ILE A 89 -0.31 13.93 7.07
N LEU A 90 -1.05 13.40 6.10
CA LEU A 90 -2.04 12.35 6.29
C LEU A 90 -1.36 11.02 5.96
N CYS A 91 -1.31 10.09 6.91
CA CYS A 91 -0.69 8.78 6.70
C CYS A 91 -1.36 7.68 7.51
N ASN A 92 -1.22 6.42 7.09
CA ASN A 92 -1.87 5.31 7.78
C ASN A 92 -1.07 4.01 7.76
N ASP A 93 -1.54 3.03 8.54
CA ASP A 93 -0.93 1.72 8.72
C ASP A 93 -1.28 0.69 7.62
N SER A 94 -1.87 1.09 6.50
CA SER A 94 -2.17 0.16 5.38
C SER A 94 -0.93 -0.26 4.56
N VAL A 95 0.27 0.02 5.09
CA VAL A 95 1.59 -0.20 4.50
C VAL A 95 2.57 -0.76 5.52
N TYR A 96 3.45 -1.65 5.08
CA TYR A 96 4.70 -1.92 5.78
C TYR A 96 5.75 -0.90 5.36
N GLY A 97 6.46 -0.36 6.33
CA GLY A 97 7.55 0.56 6.09
C GLY A 97 7.79 1.47 7.30
N PRO A 98 8.59 2.53 7.13
CA PRO A 98 9.28 2.88 5.88
C PRO A 98 10.44 1.91 5.60
N LEU A 99 10.62 1.50 4.35
CA LEU A 99 11.73 0.65 3.87
C LEU A 99 13.02 1.46 3.66
N PHE A 100 12.93 2.79 3.65
CA PHE A 100 14.05 3.71 3.47
C PHE A 100 13.95 4.87 4.47
N ASN A 101 15.01 5.66 4.61
CA ASN A 101 15.02 6.80 5.52
C ASN A 101 14.01 7.89 5.09
N LEU A 102 13.06 8.22 5.96
CA LEU A 102 12.03 9.24 5.71
C LEU A 102 12.58 10.64 5.46
N ASN A 103 13.80 10.96 5.91
CA ASN A 103 14.43 12.24 5.58
C ASN A 103 14.53 12.47 4.07
N LYS A 104 14.73 11.41 3.27
CA LYS A 104 14.70 11.55 1.81
C LYS A 104 13.32 11.94 1.29
N ILE A 105 12.26 11.39 1.87
CA ILE A 105 10.87 11.72 1.51
C ILE A 105 10.55 13.16 1.91
N VAL A 106 10.97 13.56 3.10
CA VAL A 106 10.82 14.94 3.59
C VAL A 106 11.54 15.95 2.70
N ASN A 107 12.79 15.67 2.31
CA ASN A 107 13.52 16.54 1.38
C ASN A 107 12.81 16.63 0.02
N ASN A 108 12.22 15.54 -0.47
CA ASN A 108 11.41 15.59 -1.71
C ASN A 108 10.18 16.49 -1.53
N ILE A 109 9.47 16.42 -0.40
CA ILE A 109 8.33 17.30 -0.10
C ILE A 109 8.77 18.77 -0.09
N GLU A 110 9.87 19.09 0.58
CA GLU A 110 10.37 20.47 0.70
C GLU A 110 10.77 21.06 -0.67
N THR A 111 11.47 20.27 -1.48
CA THR A 111 12.03 20.71 -2.77
C THR A 111 11.03 20.65 -3.93
N ALA A 112 9.91 19.94 -3.79
CA ALA A 112 8.95 19.73 -4.88
C ALA A 112 8.22 21.00 -5.36
N GLN A 113 8.31 22.11 -4.62
CA GLN A 113 7.60 23.37 -4.92
C GLN A 113 6.11 23.16 -5.21
N SER A 114 5.46 22.31 -4.43
CA SER A 114 4.04 21.93 -4.58
C SER A 114 3.20 22.38 -3.41
N ASP A 115 1.90 22.58 -3.62
CA ASP A 115 0.93 22.82 -2.55
C ASP A 115 0.54 21.51 -1.86
N ILE A 116 0.47 20.44 -2.66
CA ILE A 116 0.21 19.07 -2.22
C ILE A 116 1.24 18.12 -2.81
N TRP A 117 1.70 17.19 -1.98
CA TRP A 117 2.61 16.13 -2.41
C TRP A 117 2.08 14.76 -1.95
N GLY A 118 1.96 13.78 -2.86
CA GLY A 118 1.54 12.42 -2.51
C GLY A 118 2.63 11.38 -2.76
N ILE A 119 2.65 10.31 -1.96
CA ILE A 119 3.63 9.24 -2.20
C ILE A 119 3.37 8.48 -3.50
N PHE A 120 2.10 8.34 -3.89
CA PHE A 120 1.71 7.67 -5.13
C PHE A 120 0.51 8.36 -5.77
N LYS A 121 0.61 8.63 -7.08
CA LYS A 121 -0.51 9.12 -7.89
C LYS A 121 -1.06 8.02 -8.78
N TYR A 122 -2.33 7.71 -8.60
CA TYR A 122 -3.09 6.85 -9.50
C TYR A 122 -3.50 7.65 -10.74
N LEU A 123 -3.13 7.19 -11.94
CA LEU A 123 -3.56 7.80 -13.21
C LEU A 123 -4.97 7.35 -13.58
N GLU A 124 -5.73 8.22 -14.24
CA GLU A 124 -7.11 7.94 -14.65
C GLU A 124 -7.21 6.67 -15.54
N ASP A 125 -8.24 5.87 -15.28
CA ASP A 125 -8.65 4.74 -16.11
C ASP A 125 -10.19 4.60 -16.13
N GLU A 126 -10.69 3.48 -16.65
CA GLU A 126 -12.13 3.20 -16.75
C GLU A 126 -12.84 3.12 -15.39
N ASN A 127 -12.13 2.80 -14.31
CA ASN A 127 -12.69 2.56 -12.99
C ASN A 127 -12.54 3.76 -12.05
N TYR A 128 -11.44 4.51 -12.17
CA TYR A 128 -11.10 5.57 -11.23
C TYR A 128 -10.55 6.81 -11.93
N LYS A 129 -10.95 7.99 -11.42
CA LYS A 129 -10.34 9.27 -11.79
C LYS A 129 -8.93 9.40 -11.21
N GLU A 130 -8.09 10.23 -11.83
CA GLU A 130 -6.76 10.50 -11.30
C GLU A 130 -6.83 11.04 -9.85
N HIS A 131 -6.06 10.45 -8.94
CA HIS A 131 -6.02 10.84 -7.53
C HIS A 131 -4.68 10.49 -6.86
N LEU A 132 -4.38 11.13 -5.72
CA LEU A 132 -3.31 10.70 -4.82
C LEU A 132 -3.84 9.66 -3.84
N GLN A 133 -3.08 8.59 -3.59
CA GLN A 133 -3.48 7.61 -2.59
C GLN A 133 -3.29 8.14 -1.16
N SER A 134 -4.30 7.97 -0.31
CA SER A 134 -4.42 8.68 0.98
C SER A 134 -3.56 8.15 2.14
N TYR A 135 -2.73 7.14 1.93
CA TYR A 135 -1.87 6.56 2.99
C TYR A 135 -0.57 7.32 3.23
N PHE A 136 -0.24 8.30 2.39
CA PHE A 136 0.80 9.28 2.65
C PHE A 136 0.65 10.50 1.72
N ILE A 137 0.08 11.58 2.24
CA ILE A 137 -0.08 12.86 1.54
C ILE A 137 0.44 13.98 2.45
N SER A 138 1.28 14.85 1.91
CA SER A 138 1.73 16.08 2.55
C SER A 138 0.98 17.29 1.97
N ILE A 139 0.52 18.16 2.85
CA ILE A 139 -0.32 19.33 2.55
C ILE A 139 0.38 20.54 3.15
N LYS A 140 0.63 21.58 2.35
CA LYS A 140 1.20 22.83 2.85
C LYS A 140 0.25 23.61 3.74
N LYS A 141 0.81 24.40 4.65
CA LYS A 141 0.07 25.29 5.56
C LYS A 141 -0.93 26.16 4.82
N GLU A 142 -0.53 26.76 3.71
CA GLU A 142 -1.35 27.63 2.88
C GLU A 142 -2.62 26.95 2.35
N VAL A 143 -2.66 25.61 2.36
CA VAL A 143 -3.83 24.79 1.99
C VAL A 143 -4.61 24.36 3.22
N PHE A 144 -3.97 23.72 4.21
CA PHE A 144 -4.74 23.09 5.32
C PHE A 144 -5.36 24.08 6.30
N ILE A 145 -4.95 25.37 6.27
CA ILE A 145 -5.60 26.42 7.06
C ILE A 145 -6.82 27.04 6.37
N GLN A 146 -7.03 26.75 5.08
CA GLN A 146 -8.08 27.37 4.28
C GLN A 146 -9.47 26.84 4.64
N ASN A 147 -10.48 27.67 4.38
CA ASN A 147 -11.86 27.30 4.68
C ASN A 147 -12.36 26.14 3.82
N TYR A 148 -12.00 26.08 2.53
CA TYR A 148 -12.39 24.96 1.66
C TYR A 148 -11.83 23.61 2.16
N PHE A 149 -10.59 23.59 2.66
CA PHE A 149 -9.99 22.38 3.23
C PHE A 149 -10.68 21.98 4.53
N LYS A 150 -10.96 22.95 5.40
CA LYS A 150 -11.73 22.74 6.63
C LYS A 150 -13.11 22.16 6.31
N GLU A 151 -13.84 22.72 5.36
CA GLU A 151 -15.16 22.25 4.94
C GLU A 151 -15.11 20.82 4.42
N PHE A 152 -14.12 20.51 3.56
CA PHE A 152 -13.88 19.15 3.09
C PHE A 152 -13.65 18.17 4.25
N ILE A 153 -12.71 18.48 5.15
CA ILE A 153 -12.40 17.61 6.29
C ILE A 153 -13.62 17.42 7.20
N TYR A 154 -14.42 18.46 7.41
CA TYR A 154 -15.61 18.39 8.27
C TYR A 154 -16.74 17.60 7.63
N SER A 155 -16.79 17.52 6.30
CA SER A 155 -17.78 16.75 5.54
C SER A 155 -17.62 15.23 5.64
N ILE A 156 -16.46 14.75 6.11
CA ILE A 156 -16.18 13.33 6.26
C ILE A 156 -17.16 12.73 7.27
N LYS A 157 -17.79 11.62 6.90
CA LYS A 157 -18.79 10.90 7.69
C LYS A 157 -18.72 9.41 7.38
N LYS A 158 -19.42 8.61 8.19
CA LYS A 158 -19.51 7.17 8.01
C LYS A 158 -20.22 6.88 6.69
N GLU A 159 -19.69 5.94 5.93
CA GLU A 159 -20.27 5.47 4.67
C GLU A 159 -20.43 3.96 4.71
N ASN A 160 -21.43 3.45 3.98
CA ASN A 160 -21.80 2.03 4.00
C ASN A 160 -20.85 1.15 3.17
N ASP A 161 -20.07 1.74 2.26
CA ASP A 161 -19.16 1.03 1.36
C ASP A 161 -17.81 1.75 1.29
N LYS A 162 -16.72 0.98 1.36
CA LYS A 162 -15.36 1.48 1.15
C LYS A 162 -15.18 2.17 -0.20
N ARG A 163 -15.89 1.75 -1.25
CA ARG A 163 -15.88 2.43 -2.56
C ARG A 163 -16.44 3.85 -2.46
N LEU A 164 -17.44 4.08 -1.62
CA LEU A 164 -17.97 5.43 -1.37
C LEU A 164 -16.96 6.29 -0.63
N ILE A 165 -16.20 5.73 0.32
CA ILE A 165 -15.07 6.43 0.97
C ILE A 165 -14.03 6.84 -0.07
N ILE A 166 -13.62 5.91 -0.95
CA ILE A 166 -12.65 6.21 -2.02
C ILE A 166 -13.19 7.31 -2.94
N ASN A 167 -14.42 7.18 -3.44
CA ASN A 167 -15.00 8.14 -4.37
C ASN A 167 -15.19 9.53 -3.74
N LYS A 168 -15.74 9.60 -2.53
CA LYS A 168 -16.04 10.88 -1.86
C LYS A 168 -14.80 11.56 -1.29
N TYR A 169 -13.87 10.79 -0.74
CA TYR A 169 -12.79 11.37 0.06
C TYR A 169 -11.41 11.22 -0.57
N GLU A 170 -11.11 10.13 -1.27
CA GLU A 170 -9.81 10.02 -1.97
C GLU A 170 -9.86 10.73 -3.33
N ILE A 171 -10.82 10.37 -4.18
CA ILE A 171 -11.05 11.03 -5.47
C ILE A 171 -11.61 12.43 -5.27
N GLY A 172 -12.59 12.59 -4.37
CA GLY A 172 -13.16 13.91 -4.06
C GLY A 172 -12.13 14.90 -3.52
N PHE A 173 -11.12 14.44 -2.76
CA PHE A 173 -9.99 15.30 -2.40
C PHE A 173 -9.22 15.73 -3.64
N GLY A 174 -8.88 14.81 -4.54
CA GLY A 174 -8.23 15.14 -5.81
C GLY A 174 -8.99 16.16 -6.67
N ILE A 175 -10.32 16.07 -6.71
CA ILE A 175 -11.19 17.03 -7.41
C ILE A 175 -11.10 18.41 -6.75
N LEU A 176 -11.25 18.49 -5.43
CA LEU A 176 -11.13 19.74 -4.66
C LEU A 176 -9.79 20.45 -4.94
N LEU A 177 -8.69 19.69 -4.98
CA LEU A 177 -7.37 20.26 -5.25
C LEU A 177 -7.29 20.89 -6.65
N LYS A 178 -7.92 20.27 -7.65
CA LYS A 178 -7.98 20.78 -9.02
C LYS A 178 -8.85 22.04 -9.12
N GLU A 179 -10.00 22.06 -8.46
CA GLU A 179 -10.90 23.23 -8.43
C GLU A 179 -10.24 24.49 -7.86
N HIS A 180 -9.29 24.31 -6.93
CA HIS A 180 -8.51 25.40 -6.33
C HIS A 180 -7.17 25.69 -7.04
N ASN A 181 -6.92 25.10 -8.23
CA ASN A 181 -5.70 25.29 -9.02
C ASN A 181 -4.39 25.01 -8.26
N LEU A 182 -4.42 24.05 -7.34
CA LEU A 182 -3.26 23.72 -6.51
C LEU A 182 -2.21 22.93 -7.30
N ILE A 183 -0.93 23.21 -7.03
CA ILE A 183 0.19 22.49 -7.62
C ILE A 183 0.35 21.15 -6.91
N ILE A 184 0.04 20.07 -7.62
CA ILE A 184 0.13 18.69 -7.12
C ILE A 184 1.42 18.04 -7.64
N LYS A 185 2.22 17.49 -6.74
CA LYS A 185 3.39 16.65 -7.07
C LYS A 185 3.30 15.30 -6.37
N TYR A 186 4.16 14.38 -6.77
CA TYR A 186 4.15 13.02 -6.24
C TYR A 186 5.52 12.36 -6.37
N PHE A 187 5.74 11.28 -5.63
CA PHE A 187 6.98 10.49 -5.72
C PHE A 187 6.97 9.53 -6.91
N LEU A 188 5.94 8.70 -7.02
CA LEU A 188 5.71 7.81 -8.18
C LEU A 188 4.26 7.92 -8.66
N ASP A 189 4.01 7.50 -9.89
CA ASP A 189 2.65 7.35 -10.44
C ASP A 189 2.49 6.03 -11.21
N SER A 190 1.27 5.79 -11.71
CA SER A 190 0.95 4.59 -12.49
C SER A 190 1.76 4.43 -13.80
N SER A 191 2.47 5.45 -14.28
CA SER A 191 3.25 5.34 -15.53
C SER A 191 4.45 4.40 -15.43
N ILE A 192 4.88 4.05 -14.21
CA ILE A 192 5.97 3.09 -13.99
C ILE A 192 5.61 1.64 -14.36
N LYS A 193 4.35 1.37 -14.71
CA LYS A 193 3.88 0.03 -15.04
C LYS A 193 4.67 -0.60 -16.19
N ALA A 194 4.87 -1.91 -16.12
CA ALA A 194 5.67 -2.63 -17.11
C ALA A 194 4.95 -2.75 -18.46
N ASN A 195 3.63 -2.90 -18.45
CA ASN A 195 2.79 -2.97 -19.64
C ASN A 195 1.60 -2.02 -19.53
N THR A 196 1.11 -1.53 -20.68
CA THR A 196 -0.05 -0.62 -20.73
C THR A 196 -1.32 -1.21 -20.11
N ASN A 197 -1.46 -2.53 -20.18
CA ASN A 197 -2.63 -3.27 -19.70
C ASN A 197 -2.52 -3.70 -18.22
N ASP A 198 -1.38 -3.44 -17.57
CA ASP A 198 -1.22 -3.71 -16.14
C ASP A 198 -2.07 -2.71 -15.33
N ASP A 199 -2.47 -3.14 -14.13
CA ASP A 199 -3.26 -2.34 -13.19
C ASP A 199 -2.52 -1.04 -12.83
N ASN A 200 -3.23 0.09 -12.84
CA ASN A 200 -2.66 1.39 -12.51
C ASN A 200 -2.22 1.48 -11.03
N ASN A 201 -2.67 0.59 -10.14
CA ASN A 201 -2.21 0.47 -8.76
C ASN A 201 -0.91 -0.36 -8.67
N VAL A 202 0.16 0.11 -9.30
CA VAL A 202 1.43 -0.63 -9.43
C VAL A 202 2.04 -1.00 -8.06
N VAL A 203 1.83 -0.18 -7.03
CA VAL A 203 2.31 -0.46 -5.66
C VAL A 203 1.64 -1.68 -5.01
N VAL A 204 0.48 -2.09 -5.51
CA VAL A 204 -0.20 -3.34 -5.14
C VAL A 204 0.08 -4.43 -6.17
N ASP A 205 0.06 -4.11 -7.46
CA ASP A 205 0.18 -5.11 -8.51
C ASP A 205 1.60 -5.66 -8.68
N ASN A 206 2.59 -4.78 -8.64
CA ASN A 206 4.00 -5.10 -8.78
C ASN A 206 4.84 -4.33 -7.74
N PRO A 207 4.73 -4.67 -6.45
CA PRO A 207 5.42 -3.94 -5.39
C PRO A 207 6.95 -4.01 -5.52
N LEU A 208 7.51 -5.08 -6.08
CA LEU A 208 8.96 -5.17 -6.30
C LEU A 208 9.44 -4.10 -7.28
N LEU A 209 8.69 -3.83 -8.35
CA LEU A 209 8.99 -2.75 -9.30
C LEU A 209 8.89 -1.36 -8.64
N ALA A 210 7.86 -1.13 -7.82
CA ALA A 210 7.75 0.14 -7.10
C ALA A 210 8.94 0.34 -6.13
N ILE A 211 9.24 -0.67 -5.31
CA ILE A 211 10.30 -0.58 -4.29
C ILE A 211 11.69 -0.52 -4.93
N SER A 212 11.92 -1.18 -6.07
CA SER A 212 13.18 -1.04 -6.82
C SER A 212 13.40 0.36 -7.40
N ASN A 213 12.31 1.11 -7.66
CA ASN A 213 12.34 2.53 -7.99
C ASN A 213 12.37 3.46 -6.75
N GLY A 214 12.67 2.91 -5.58
CA GLY A 214 12.86 3.68 -4.34
C GLY A 214 11.57 3.94 -3.54
N PHE A 215 10.44 3.34 -3.91
CA PHE A 215 9.18 3.49 -3.19
C PHE A 215 9.30 2.97 -1.74
N PRO A 216 9.01 3.78 -0.71
CA PRO A 216 9.38 3.47 0.67
C PRO A 216 8.40 2.57 1.42
N PHE A 217 7.36 2.06 0.76
CA PHE A 217 6.31 1.29 1.43
C PHE A 217 5.96 0.02 0.66
N LEU A 218 5.50 -1.00 1.38
CA LEU A 218 4.92 -2.20 0.80
C LEU A 218 3.45 -2.29 1.20
N LYS A 219 2.53 -2.21 0.23
CA LYS A 219 1.08 -2.24 0.50
C LYS A 219 0.66 -3.59 1.09
N ILE A 220 -0.09 -3.56 2.18
CA ILE A 220 -0.67 -4.78 2.78
C ILE A 220 -1.67 -5.42 1.82
N ALA A 221 -2.36 -4.62 0.99
CA ALA A 221 -3.30 -5.07 -0.02
C ALA A 221 -2.70 -6.10 -1.00
N PHE A 222 -1.39 -5.99 -1.34
CA PHE A 222 -0.69 -6.97 -2.18
C PHE A 222 -0.86 -8.39 -1.63
N PHE A 223 -0.69 -8.56 -0.30
CA PHE A 223 -0.81 -9.87 0.33
C PHE A 223 -2.27 -10.34 0.41
N LYS A 224 -3.20 -9.42 0.73
CA LYS A 224 -4.65 -9.71 0.77
C LYS A 224 -5.18 -10.18 -0.58
N GLU A 225 -4.59 -9.70 -1.67
CA GLU A 225 -4.96 -10.07 -3.03
C GLU A 225 -4.29 -11.36 -3.53
N ILE A 226 -3.36 -11.98 -2.78
CA ILE A 226 -2.70 -13.25 -3.21
C ILE A 226 -3.71 -14.33 -3.67
N PRO A 227 -4.81 -14.60 -2.93
CA PRO A 227 -5.80 -15.59 -3.36
C PRO A 227 -6.46 -15.26 -4.71
N LEU A 228 -6.56 -13.97 -5.05
CA LEU A 228 -7.21 -13.47 -6.27
C LEU A 228 -6.21 -13.33 -7.44
N LYS A 229 -5.05 -12.71 -7.19
CA LYS A 229 -4.02 -12.37 -8.19
C LYS A 229 -3.11 -13.53 -8.59
N ARG A 230 -3.24 -14.70 -7.93
CA ARG A 230 -2.53 -15.93 -8.31
C ARG A 230 -1.02 -15.70 -8.41
N ILE A 231 -0.45 -15.15 -7.34
CA ILE A 231 0.96 -14.72 -7.26
C ILE A 231 1.92 -15.91 -7.39
N TYR A 232 3.05 -15.67 -8.06
CA TYR A 232 4.12 -16.64 -8.20
C TYR A 232 4.98 -16.69 -6.92
N LEU A 233 5.28 -17.90 -6.44
CA LEU A 233 6.15 -18.12 -5.27
C LEU A 233 7.50 -17.40 -5.41
N LYS A 234 8.08 -17.44 -6.61
CA LYS A 234 9.36 -16.79 -6.89
C LYS A 234 9.30 -15.27 -6.75
N ASP A 235 8.18 -14.63 -7.11
CA ASP A 235 8.03 -13.18 -7.00
C ASP A 235 7.93 -12.74 -5.54
N LEU A 236 7.21 -13.52 -4.72
CA LEU A 236 7.12 -13.27 -3.28
C LEU A 236 8.48 -13.47 -2.58
N ILE A 237 9.22 -14.52 -2.94
CA ILE A 237 10.59 -14.74 -2.44
C ILE A 237 11.49 -13.57 -2.84
N ASN A 238 11.49 -13.18 -4.13
CA ASN A 238 12.32 -12.09 -4.62
C ASN A 238 11.99 -10.77 -3.91
N LEU A 239 10.71 -10.47 -3.68
CA LEU A 239 10.28 -9.28 -2.94
C LEU A 239 10.84 -9.28 -1.52
N VAL A 240 10.66 -10.38 -0.79
CA VAL A 240 11.14 -10.51 0.60
C VAL A 240 12.66 -10.44 0.68
N SER A 241 13.35 -11.14 -0.22
CA SER A 241 14.82 -11.09 -0.31
C SER A 241 15.33 -9.69 -0.69
N PHE A 242 14.57 -8.91 -1.47
CA PHE A 242 14.95 -7.53 -1.82
C PHE A 242 14.86 -6.57 -0.63
N ILE A 243 13.91 -6.79 0.28
CA ILE A 243 13.66 -5.88 1.41
C ILE A 243 14.33 -6.33 2.72
N LYS A 244 14.85 -7.56 2.81
CA LYS A 244 15.37 -8.13 4.08
C LYS A 244 16.45 -7.30 4.75
N ASP A 245 17.34 -6.67 3.97
CA ASP A 245 18.44 -5.86 4.50
C ASP A 245 18.00 -4.42 4.84
N LYS A 246 16.77 -4.05 4.46
CA LYS A 246 16.21 -2.71 4.63
C LYS A 246 15.15 -2.65 5.73
N TYR A 247 14.53 -3.79 6.03
CA TYR A 247 13.36 -3.89 6.88
C TYR A 247 13.28 -5.26 7.54
N ASN A 248 12.92 -5.31 8.83
CA ASN A 248 12.74 -6.59 9.53
C ASN A 248 11.47 -7.31 9.03
N VAL A 249 11.65 -8.23 8.09
CA VAL A 249 10.55 -8.98 7.45
C VAL A 249 9.78 -9.85 8.45
N LYS A 250 10.33 -10.16 9.63
CA LYS A 250 9.58 -10.88 10.67
C LYS A 250 8.34 -10.10 11.11
N MET A 251 8.37 -8.76 11.11
CA MET A 251 7.20 -7.93 11.42
C MET A 251 6.07 -8.15 10.40
N ILE A 252 6.41 -8.28 9.12
CA ILE A 252 5.46 -8.58 8.04
C ILE A 252 4.86 -9.98 8.25
N ILE A 253 5.72 -10.98 8.45
CA ILE A 253 5.30 -12.39 8.59
C ILE A 253 4.39 -12.57 9.81
N ASN A 254 4.73 -11.96 10.95
CA ASN A 254 3.93 -12.02 12.17
C ASN A 254 2.55 -11.41 11.96
N HIS A 255 2.48 -10.20 11.41
CA HIS A 255 1.22 -9.53 11.13
C HIS A 255 0.35 -10.30 10.12
N LEU A 256 0.93 -10.80 9.03
CA LEU A 256 0.21 -11.60 8.03
C LEU A 256 -0.31 -12.92 8.63
N ASN A 257 0.49 -13.61 9.44
CA ASN A 257 0.06 -14.84 10.09
C ASN A 257 -1.11 -14.60 11.06
N ARG A 258 -1.13 -13.47 11.76
CA ARG A 258 -2.22 -13.10 12.68
C ARG A 258 -3.49 -12.71 11.91
N THR A 259 -3.36 -11.84 10.91
CA THR A 259 -4.53 -11.24 10.26
C THR A 259 -5.10 -12.05 9.11
N MET A 260 -4.30 -12.97 8.53
CA MET A 260 -4.70 -13.80 7.38
C MET A 260 -4.79 -15.30 7.70
N SER A 261 -4.74 -15.71 8.97
CA SER A 261 -4.83 -17.12 9.41
C SER A 261 -6.11 -17.84 9.00
N ASP A 262 -7.19 -17.11 8.75
CA ASP A 262 -8.48 -17.69 8.34
C ASP A 262 -8.43 -18.33 6.94
N ASN A 263 -7.41 -18.00 6.14
CA ASN A 263 -7.12 -18.67 4.89
C ASN A 263 -6.49 -20.04 5.16
N LYS A 264 -7.30 -21.11 5.12
CA LYS A 264 -6.91 -22.52 5.39
C LYS A 264 -5.62 -22.99 4.71
N SER A 265 -5.20 -22.37 3.59
CA SER A 265 -3.88 -22.55 2.99
C SER A 265 -3.56 -21.43 1.99
N LEU A 266 -2.31 -20.94 1.99
CA LEU A 266 -1.78 -20.04 0.96
C LEU A 266 -1.28 -20.87 -0.24
N THR A 267 -2.02 -20.85 -1.35
CA THR A 267 -1.64 -21.55 -2.57
C THR A 267 -0.96 -20.61 -3.56
N LEU A 268 0.30 -20.92 -3.92
CA LEU A 268 1.15 -20.10 -4.79
C LEU A 268 1.50 -20.85 -6.06
N ARG A 269 1.58 -20.12 -7.18
CA ARG A 269 2.03 -20.67 -8.48
C ARG A 269 3.54 -20.87 -8.51
N ARG A 270 4.01 -22.01 -9.03
CA ARG A 270 5.45 -22.29 -9.13
C ARG A 270 6.07 -21.77 -10.42
N PHE A 271 5.34 -21.80 -11.54
CA PHE A 271 5.87 -21.48 -12.85
C PHE A 271 5.24 -20.22 -13.43
N LYS A 272 6.07 -19.29 -13.90
CA LYS A 272 5.61 -18.16 -14.71
C LYS A 272 5.11 -18.63 -16.06
N VAL A 273 4.14 -17.90 -16.59
CA VAL A 273 3.69 -18.07 -17.97
C VAL A 273 4.73 -17.46 -18.92
N PHE A 274 4.98 -18.10 -20.06
CA PHE A 274 5.93 -17.66 -21.07
C PHE A 274 5.45 -18.01 -22.48
N ASN A 275 6.02 -17.36 -23.48
CA ASN A 275 5.85 -17.69 -24.88
C ASN A 275 7.19 -17.49 -25.59
N CYS A 276 7.71 -18.53 -26.25
CA CYS A 276 9.01 -18.56 -26.88
C CYS A 276 8.96 -19.30 -28.21
N SER A 277 9.61 -18.73 -29.22
CA SER A 277 9.84 -19.39 -30.51
C SER A 277 11.27 -19.97 -30.53
N ILE A 278 11.41 -21.28 -30.67
CA ILE A 278 12.73 -21.95 -30.60
C ILE A 278 13.50 -21.82 -31.92
N ILE A 279 12.81 -21.95 -33.06
CA ILE A 279 13.41 -21.83 -34.39
C ILE A 279 12.82 -20.62 -35.12
N HIS A 280 11.51 -20.66 -35.33
CA HIS A 280 10.73 -19.58 -35.93
C HIS A 280 9.28 -19.75 -35.47
N LYS A 281 8.56 -18.64 -35.25
CA LYS A 281 7.19 -18.66 -34.70
C LYS A 281 6.20 -19.54 -35.48
N LYS A 282 6.46 -19.74 -36.78
CA LYS A 282 5.64 -20.61 -37.65
C LYS A 282 6.06 -22.08 -37.67
N LEU A 283 7.28 -22.41 -37.20
CA LEU A 283 7.84 -23.76 -37.26
C LEU A 283 7.72 -24.47 -35.92
N PHE A 284 8.16 -23.82 -34.84
CA PHE A 284 8.06 -24.39 -33.51
C PHE A 284 7.96 -23.29 -32.46
N ASN A 285 6.82 -23.24 -31.79
CA ASN A 285 6.54 -22.31 -30.72
C ASN A 285 6.16 -23.07 -29.45
N VAL A 286 6.73 -22.66 -28.33
CA VAL A 286 6.44 -23.20 -27.00
C VAL A 286 5.88 -22.08 -26.14
N SER A 287 4.66 -22.25 -25.67
CA SER A 287 4.07 -21.36 -24.68
C SER A 287 3.59 -22.13 -23.48
N SER A 288 3.30 -21.40 -22.41
CA SER A 288 2.58 -21.94 -21.27
C SER A 288 1.33 -21.13 -20.98
N MET A 289 0.41 -21.71 -20.22
CA MET A 289 -0.70 -20.98 -19.61
C MET A 289 -1.16 -21.73 -18.37
N TYR A 290 -1.99 -21.08 -17.54
CA TYR A 290 -2.82 -21.80 -16.57
C TYR A 290 -4.21 -21.96 -17.15
N SER A 291 -4.75 -23.17 -17.12
CA SER A 291 -6.13 -23.42 -17.57
C SER A 291 -7.16 -22.77 -16.64
N LEU A 292 -8.42 -22.76 -17.06
CA LEU A 292 -9.55 -22.31 -16.22
C LEU A 292 -9.62 -23.11 -14.91
N TYR A 293 -9.29 -24.40 -14.95
CA TYR A 293 -9.17 -25.30 -13.79
C TYR A 293 -7.80 -25.21 -13.09
N GLN A 294 -7.07 -24.13 -13.32
CA GLN A 294 -5.78 -23.81 -12.71
C GLN A 294 -4.65 -24.81 -12.99
N LYS A 295 -4.77 -25.77 -13.90
CA LYS A 295 -3.63 -26.65 -14.26
C LYS A 295 -2.63 -25.88 -15.11
N TYR A 296 -1.34 -25.94 -14.79
CA TYR A 296 -0.31 -25.38 -15.66
C TYR A 296 -0.20 -26.24 -16.93
N GLN A 297 -0.21 -25.60 -18.09
CA GLN A 297 -0.21 -26.25 -19.38
C GLN A 297 1.00 -25.77 -20.17
N LEU A 298 1.75 -26.71 -20.72
CA LEU A 298 2.74 -26.44 -21.77
C LEU A 298 2.08 -26.70 -23.12
N ILE A 299 2.22 -25.75 -24.03
CA ILE A 299 1.60 -25.78 -25.36
C ILE A 299 2.73 -25.75 -26.38
N LEU A 300 2.83 -26.83 -27.14
CA LEU A 300 3.78 -27.00 -28.21
C LEU A 300 3.03 -26.87 -29.52
N ILE A 301 3.40 -25.87 -30.34
CA ILE A 301 2.81 -25.63 -31.65
C ILE A 301 3.87 -25.89 -32.71
N PHE A 302 3.65 -26.91 -33.54
CA PHE A 302 4.52 -27.26 -34.66
C PHE A 302 3.86 -26.87 -35.98
N PHE A 303 4.64 -26.21 -36.85
CA PHE A 303 4.23 -25.78 -38.20
C PHE A 303 2.92 -24.97 -38.23
N ASN A 304 2.51 -24.34 -37.11
CA ASN A 304 1.19 -23.74 -36.88
C ASN A 304 -0.01 -24.67 -37.16
N LYS A 305 0.21 -25.99 -37.25
CA LYS A 305 -0.83 -26.97 -37.59
C LYS A 305 -1.06 -27.98 -36.47
N ILE A 306 0.00 -28.38 -35.77
CA ILE A 306 -0.07 -29.38 -34.71
C ILE A 306 0.06 -28.67 -33.37
N LYS A 307 -0.95 -28.82 -32.52
CA LYS A 307 -0.96 -28.29 -31.14
C LYS A 307 -0.98 -29.45 -30.15
N ILE A 308 0.08 -29.60 -29.38
CA ILE A 308 0.17 -30.55 -28.27
C ILE A 308 0.04 -29.75 -26.97
N THR A 309 -0.88 -30.14 -26.10
CA THR A 309 -1.05 -29.54 -24.78
C THR A 309 -0.69 -30.57 -23.71
N ILE A 310 0.35 -30.29 -22.94
CA ILE A 310 0.81 -31.12 -21.83
C ILE A 310 0.28 -30.49 -20.53
N ASN A 311 -0.56 -31.23 -19.80
CA ASN A 311 -1.04 -30.81 -18.49
C ASN A 311 -0.03 -31.18 -17.42
N VAL A 312 0.50 -30.19 -16.71
CA VAL A 312 1.35 -30.40 -15.54
C VAL A 312 0.45 -30.69 -14.33
N PRO A 313 0.72 -31.77 -13.56
CA PRO A 313 -0.03 -32.07 -12.35
C PRO A 313 -0.10 -30.88 -11.38
N GLU A 314 -1.21 -30.77 -10.64
CA GLU A 314 -1.48 -29.65 -9.74
C GLU A 314 -0.41 -29.52 -8.64
N PHE A 315 -0.01 -30.65 -8.04
CA PHE A 315 1.04 -30.68 -7.00
C PHE A 315 2.42 -30.23 -7.50
N ILE A 316 2.64 -30.23 -8.83
CA ILE A 316 3.85 -29.70 -9.47
C ILE A 316 3.65 -28.22 -9.85
N SER A 317 2.43 -27.81 -10.17
CA SER A 317 2.09 -26.44 -10.61
C SER A 317 2.00 -25.45 -9.44
N PHE A 318 1.63 -25.95 -8.26
CA PHE A 318 1.41 -25.13 -7.06
C PHE A 318 2.24 -25.58 -5.88
N THR A 319 2.36 -24.68 -4.91
CA THR A 319 2.79 -25.02 -3.56
C THR A 319 1.83 -24.39 -2.57
N SER A 320 1.36 -25.19 -1.63
CA SER A 320 0.48 -24.74 -0.56
C SER A 320 1.27 -24.64 0.74
N TYR A 321 1.12 -23.51 1.42
CA TYR A 321 1.71 -23.26 2.73
C TYR A 321 0.61 -23.04 3.76
N LYS A 322 0.84 -23.49 5.00
CA LYS A 322 -0.09 -23.27 6.10
C LYS A 322 -0.17 -21.80 6.51
N ASN A 323 0.96 -21.09 6.43
CA ASN A 323 1.11 -19.70 6.85
C ASN A 323 2.34 -19.09 6.15
N PHE A 324 2.72 -17.85 6.47
CA PHE A 324 3.83 -17.13 5.85
C PHE A 324 5.22 -17.49 6.41
N ASN A 325 5.33 -18.40 7.38
CA ASN A 325 6.63 -18.78 7.98
C ASN A 325 7.60 -19.42 6.98
N PHE A 326 7.11 -19.97 5.86
CA PHE A 326 8.00 -20.51 4.83
C PHE A 326 8.96 -19.45 4.26
N LEU A 327 8.59 -18.16 4.33
CA LEU A 327 9.44 -17.04 3.88
C LEU A 327 10.70 -16.89 4.74
N LEU A 328 10.67 -17.29 6.02
CA LEU A 328 11.83 -17.22 6.91
C LEU A 328 13.04 -17.99 6.35
N LYS A 329 12.79 -19.12 5.68
CA LYS A 329 13.81 -19.95 5.02
C LYS A 329 14.58 -19.24 3.90
N TYR A 330 14.02 -18.14 3.37
CA TYR A 330 14.58 -17.35 2.29
C TYR A 330 15.14 -15.99 2.75
N ILE A 331 15.01 -15.68 4.04
CA ILE A 331 15.55 -14.47 4.67
C ILE A 331 16.85 -14.80 5.43
N GLU A 332 16.92 -15.99 6.03
CA GLU A 332 18.07 -16.45 6.83
C GLU A 332 19.24 -17.00 5.98
N LYS A 333 19.08 -17.05 4.65
CA LYS A 333 20.15 -17.30 3.67
C LYS A 333 20.55 -15.99 3.02
#